data_AF-A0A3R9WNN6-F1
#
_entry.id   AF-A0A3R9WNN6-F1
#
_cell.length_a   1.000
_cell.length_b   1.000
_cell.length_c   1.000
_cell.angle_alpha   90.00
_cell.angle_beta   90.00
_cell.angle_gamma   90.00
#
_symmetry.space_group_name_H-M   'P 1'
#
loop_
_entity.id
_entity.type
_entity.pdbx_description
1 polymer ?
#
loop_
_entity_poly.entity_id
_entity_poly.type
_entity_poly.pdbx_seq_one_letter_code
_entity_poly.pdbx_strand_id
1 'polypeptide(L)'
;MTLIYQGEKDELKKNKRKIFHATATAFILAFAPTAAIAFVVFALFGSTTFANHVFSLDVSINQLMVLTVSIFIYLYTVDSLIEVIVKHLTETSIYSHITLLLIRILAFYSLGVMLGLNQTSNVIIAAAVSFIIFLIELLDVGNRRKENNE
;
A
#
# COMPACT_ATOMS: atom_id res chain seq x y z
N MET A 1 -32.33 -38.86 28.25
CA MET A 1 -31.38 -38.67 27.14
C MET A 1 -31.65 -37.41 26.31
N THR A 2 -32.89 -36.91 26.25
CA THR A 2 -33.31 -35.73 25.46
C THR A 2 -32.79 -34.38 25.99
N LEU A 3 -32.57 -34.26 27.31
CA LEU A 3 -32.11 -33.02 27.97
C LEU A 3 -30.64 -32.67 27.64
N ILE A 4 -29.80 -33.68 27.43
CA ILE A 4 -28.38 -33.49 27.07
C ILE A 4 -28.25 -32.97 25.63
N TYR A 5 -29.14 -33.41 24.72
CA TYR A 5 -29.11 -33.03 23.31
C TYR A 5 -29.63 -31.61 23.05
N GLN A 6 -30.47 -31.05 23.93
CA GLN A 6 -30.90 -29.64 23.85
C GLN A 6 -29.82 -28.67 24.33
N GLY A 7 -29.07 -29.02 25.38
CA GLY A 7 -27.96 -28.20 25.88
C GLY A 7 -26.85 -28.01 24.82
N GLU A 8 -26.48 -29.08 24.11
CA GLU A 8 -25.45 -29.03 23.06
C GLU A 8 -25.87 -28.14 21.86
N LYS A 9 -27.15 -28.16 21.48
CA LYS A 9 -27.69 -27.30 20.40
C LYS A 9 -27.75 -25.82 20.79
N ASP A 10 -28.05 -25.51 22.04
CA ASP A 10 -28.10 -24.13 22.53
C ASP A 10 -26.70 -23.52 22.72
N GLU A 11 -25.71 -24.33 23.12
CA GLU A 11 -24.31 -23.89 23.18
C GLU A 11 -23.73 -23.62 21.79
N LEU A 12 -24.04 -24.47 20.79
CA LEU A 12 -23.67 -24.24 19.39
C LEU A 12 -24.31 -22.96 18.82
N LYS A 13 -25.59 -22.70 19.12
CA LYS A 13 -26.27 -21.45 18.72
C LYS A 13 -25.64 -20.22 19.38
N LYS A 14 -25.34 -20.30 20.67
CA LYS A 14 -24.72 -19.20 21.44
C LYS A 14 -23.32 -18.88 20.91
N ASN A 15 -22.53 -19.91 20.57
CA ASN A 15 -21.20 -19.73 20.00
C ASN A 15 -21.25 -19.16 18.58
N LYS A 16 -22.15 -19.65 17.71
CA LYS A 16 -22.38 -19.05 16.38
C LYS A 16 -22.80 -17.58 16.46
N ARG A 17 -23.66 -17.22 17.41
CA ARG A 17 -24.09 -15.83 17.62
C ARG A 17 -22.92 -14.95 18.10
N LYS A 18 -22.05 -15.48 18.96
CA LYS A 18 -20.85 -14.79 19.45
C LYS A 18 -19.82 -14.57 18.34
N ILE A 19 -19.57 -15.57 17.50
CA ILE A 19 -18.70 -15.45 16.33
C ILE A 19 -19.28 -14.46 15.32
N PHE A 20 -20.58 -14.56 15.02
CA PHE A 20 -21.25 -13.60 14.14
C PHE A 20 -21.13 -12.16 14.65
N HIS A 21 -21.33 -11.96 15.94
CA HIS A 21 -21.20 -10.65 16.56
C HIS A 21 -19.77 -10.12 16.50
N ALA A 22 -18.76 -10.99 16.75
CA ALA A 22 -17.35 -10.64 16.65
C ALA A 22 -16.94 -10.29 15.20
N THR A 23 -17.41 -11.06 14.22
CA THR A 23 -17.19 -10.78 12.80
C THR A 23 -17.86 -9.48 12.37
N ALA A 24 -19.10 -9.22 12.81
CA ALA A 24 -19.80 -7.98 12.51
C ALA A 24 -19.07 -6.76 13.09
N THR A 25 -18.59 -6.84 14.33
CA THR A 25 -17.80 -5.76 14.94
C THR A 25 -16.47 -5.56 14.22
N ALA A 26 -15.77 -6.63 13.84
CA ALA A 26 -14.52 -6.53 13.09
C ALA A 26 -14.75 -5.90 11.70
N PHE A 27 -15.86 -6.24 11.04
CA PHE A 27 -16.23 -5.69 9.74
C PHE A 27 -16.53 -4.19 9.81
N ILE A 28 -17.29 -3.75 10.82
CA ILE A 28 -17.57 -2.32 11.06
C ILE A 28 -16.27 -1.58 11.39
N LEU A 29 -15.39 -2.16 12.20
CA LEU A 29 -14.11 -1.56 12.57
C LEU A 29 -13.17 -1.41 11.37
N ALA A 30 -13.16 -2.42 10.48
CA ALA A 30 -12.39 -2.38 9.24
C ALA A 30 -12.96 -1.41 8.20
N PHE A 31 -14.23 -1.00 8.33
CA PHE A 31 -14.88 -0.12 7.37
C PHE A 31 -14.29 1.29 7.37
N ALA A 32 -13.94 1.83 8.54
CA ALA A 32 -13.34 3.17 8.66
C ALA A 32 -12.00 3.30 7.92
N PRO A 33 -10.98 2.44 8.14
CA PRO A 33 -9.74 2.51 7.36
C PRO A 33 -9.97 2.15 5.89
N THR A 34 -10.89 1.23 5.57
CA THR A 34 -11.22 0.88 4.18
C THR A 34 -11.86 2.07 3.44
N ALA A 35 -12.77 2.80 4.08
CA ALA A 35 -13.40 3.98 3.52
C ALA A 35 -12.40 5.14 3.34
N ALA A 36 -11.47 5.31 4.27
CA ALA A 36 -10.39 6.28 4.13
C ALA A 36 -9.49 5.95 2.92
N ILE A 37 -9.10 4.68 2.77
CA ILE A 37 -8.33 4.21 1.60
C ILE A 37 -9.14 4.43 0.32
N ALA A 38 -10.42 4.05 0.30
CA ALA A 38 -11.29 4.22 -0.86
C ALA A 38 -11.46 5.69 -1.25
N PHE A 39 -11.57 6.59 -0.27
CA PHE A 39 -11.65 8.03 -0.51
C PHE A 39 -10.36 8.59 -1.10
N VAL A 40 -9.20 8.16 -0.60
CA VAL A 40 -7.89 8.53 -1.17
C VAL A 40 -7.78 8.01 -2.61
N VAL A 41 -8.14 6.76 -2.86
CA VAL A 41 -8.17 6.18 -4.22
C VAL A 41 -9.13 6.96 -5.13
N PHE A 42 -10.29 7.39 -4.61
CA PHE A 42 -11.25 8.20 -5.34
C PHE A 42 -10.75 9.61 -5.68
N ALA A 43 -10.08 10.27 -4.72
CA ALA A 43 -9.43 11.56 -4.96
C ALA A 43 -8.30 11.44 -5.99
N LEU A 44 -7.53 10.36 -5.94
CA LEU A 44 -6.51 10.04 -6.94
C LEU A 44 -7.14 9.85 -8.32
N PHE A 45 -8.33 9.26 -8.46
CA PHE A 45 -9.02 9.14 -9.76
C PHE A 45 -9.30 10.49 -10.42
N GLY A 46 -9.81 11.47 -9.66
CA GLY A 46 -10.01 12.83 -10.18
C GLY A 46 -8.69 13.47 -10.63
N SER A 47 -7.62 13.22 -9.88
CA SER A 47 -6.25 13.66 -10.20
C SER A 47 -5.67 12.99 -11.45
N THR A 48 -6.01 11.72 -11.73
CA THR A 48 -5.43 11.01 -12.87
C THR A 48 -5.85 11.57 -14.22
N THR A 49 -7.06 12.12 -14.35
CA THR A 49 -7.48 12.85 -15.56
C THR A 49 -6.63 14.12 -15.76
N PHE A 50 -6.34 14.84 -14.69
CA PHE A 50 -5.46 16.01 -14.74
C PHE A 50 -4.01 15.62 -15.08
N ALA A 51 -3.50 14.54 -14.47
CA ALA A 51 -2.16 14.03 -14.76
C ALA A 51 -2.03 13.54 -16.21
N ASN A 52 -3.04 12.87 -16.77
CA ASN A 52 -3.07 12.50 -18.19
C ASN A 52 -2.94 13.73 -19.10
N HIS A 53 -3.64 14.82 -18.78
CA HIS A 53 -3.57 16.06 -19.55
C HIS A 53 -2.21 16.77 -19.42
N VAL A 54 -1.64 16.84 -18.22
CA VAL A 54 -0.39 17.57 -17.96
C VAL A 54 0.85 16.80 -18.44
N PHE A 55 0.86 15.47 -18.24
CA PHE A 55 2.01 14.62 -18.54
C PHE A 55 1.86 13.81 -19.83
N SER A 56 0.74 13.95 -20.56
CA SER A 56 0.44 13.15 -21.76
C SER A 56 0.65 11.65 -21.52
N LEU A 57 0.19 11.17 -20.37
CA LEU A 57 0.29 9.77 -19.99
C LEU A 57 -0.67 8.96 -20.88
N ASP A 58 -0.12 8.10 -21.73
CA ASP A 58 -0.87 7.21 -22.60
C ASP A 58 -1.20 5.92 -21.85
N VAL A 59 -2.00 6.05 -20.79
CA VAL A 59 -2.35 4.97 -19.88
C VAL A 59 -3.86 4.95 -19.68
N SER A 60 -4.46 3.77 -19.83
CA SER A 60 -5.89 3.59 -19.56
C SER A 60 -6.18 3.64 -18.05
N ILE A 61 -7.37 4.12 -17.68
CA ILE A 61 -7.82 4.18 -16.28
C ILE A 61 -7.76 2.80 -15.60
N ASN A 62 -8.10 1.73 -16.32
CA ASN A 62 -8.05 0.37 -15.78
C ASN A 62 -6.61 -0.08 -15.50
N GLN A 63 -5.66 0.19 -16.40
CA GLN A 63 -4.25 -0.09 -16.15
C GLN A 63 -3.71 0.69 -14.97
N LEU A 64 -4.11 1.95 -14.84
CA LEU A 64 -3.70 2.81 -13.74
C LEU A 64 -4.27 2.35 -12.39
N MET A 65 -5.49 1.83 -12.35
CA MET A 65 -6.07 1.18 -11.16
C MET A 65 -5.25 -0.01 -10.72
N VAL A 66 -5.01 -0.95 -11.64
CA VAL A 66 -4.29 -2.19 -11.34
C VAL A 66 -2.85 -1.88 -10.93
N LEU A 67 -2.21 -0.90 -11.60
CA LEU A 67 -0.89 -0.42 -11.23
C LEU A 67 -0.88 0.19 -9.82
N THR A 68 -1.86 1.03 -9.49
CA THR A 68 -1.96 1.65 -8.17
C THR A 68 -2.08 0.57 -7.10
N VAL A 69 -3.03 -0.35 -7.22
CA VAL A 69 -3.19 -1.46 -6.25
C VAL A 69 -1.91 -2.29 -6.14
N SER A 70 -1.24 -2.59 -7.25
CA SER A 70 0.02 -3.35 -7.27
C SER A 70 1.16 -2.61 -6.57
N ILE A 71 1.30 -1.31 -6.79
CA ILE A 71 2.28 -0.45 -6.12
C ILE A 71 2.01 -0.42 -4.61
N PHE A 72 0.75 -0.28 -4.20
CA PHE A 72 0.37 -0.32 -2.79
C PHE A 72 0.74 -1.66 -2.14
N ILE A 73 0.43 -2.78 -2.80
CA ILE A 73 0.82 -4.11 -2.30
C ILE A 73 2.35 -4.21 -2.18
N TYR A 74 3.09 -3.79 -3.21
CA TYR A 74 4.55 -3.77 -3.18
C TYR A 74 5.08 -2.96 -1.99
N LEU A 75 4.57 -1.74 -1.80
CA LEU A 75 4.99 -0.83 -0.72
C LEU A 75 4.76 -1.43 0.67
N TYR A 76 3.63 -2.10 0.88
CA TYR A 76 3.32 -2.68 2.19
C TYR A 76 4.00 -4.02 2.46
N THR A 77 4.50 -4.71 1.44
CA THR A 77 5.03 -6.07 1.59
C THR A 77 6.51 -6.16 1.23
N VAL A 78 6.82 -5.99 -0.05
CA VAL A 78 8.16 -6.20 -0.62
C VAL A 78 9.10 -5.07 -0.19
N ASP A 79 8.62 -3.83 -0.19
CA ASP A 79 9.44 -2.66 0.12
C ASP A 79 10.02 -2.71 1.53
N SER A 80 9.22 -3.13 2.52
CA SER A 80 9.68 -3.30 3.90
C SER A 80 10.76 -4.39 4.02
N LEU A 81 10.63 -5.51 3.28
CA LEU A 81 11.65 -6.55 3.26
C LEU A 81 12.95 -6.06 2.60
N ILE A 82 12.83 -5.35 1.47
CA ILE A 82 13.98 -4.77 0.77
C ILE A 82 14.68 -3.75 1.66
N GLU A 83 13.95 -2.91 2.38
CA GLU A 83 14.52 -1.90 3.27
C GLU A 83 15.43 -2.53 4.34
N VAL A 84 14.97 -3.62 4.97
CA VAL A 84 15.77 -4.36 5.97
C VAL A 84 17.04 -4.94 5.34
N ILE A 85 16.93 -5.53 4.16
CA ILE A 85 18.07 -6.11 3.43
C ILE A 85 19.07 -5.01 3.08
N VAL A 86 18.62 -3.91 2.46
CA VAL A 86 19.49 -2.81 2.00
C VAL A 86 20.21 -2.14 3.18
N LYS A 87 19.52 -1.96 4.32
CA LYS A 87 20.13 -1.45 5.55
C LYS A 87 21.19 -2.39 6.12
N HIS A 88 21.03 -3.70 5.92
CA HIS A 88 22.02 -4.67 6.38
C HIS A 88 23.26 -4.73 5.47
N LEU A 89 23.10 -4.54 4.16
CA LEU A 89 24.22 -4.47 3.22
C LEU A 89 24.96 -3.12 3.26
N THR A 90 24.26 -2.04 3.62
CA THR A 90 24.81 -0.68 3.54
C THR A 90 24.95 -0.08 4.94
N GLU A 91 26.17 -0.07 5.48
CA GLU A 91 26.44 0.45 6.84
C GLU A 91 26.12 1.95 7.01
N THR A 92 26.14 2.72 5.92
CA THR A 92 25.93 4.18 5.93
C THR A 92 24.52 4.58 5.50
N SER A 93 23.85 5.42 6.30
CA SER A 93 22.43 5.77 6.12
C SER A 93 22.10 6.47 4.79
N ILE A 94 23.01 7.25 4.22
CA ILE A 94 22.74 7.98 2.96
C ILE A 94 22.73 7.03 1.76
N TYR A 95 23.67 6.09 1.73
CA TYR A 95 23.78 5.12 0.64
C TYR A 95 22.61 4.13 0.66
N SER A 96 22.06 3.78 1.83
CA SER A 96 20.87 2.93 1.91
C SER A 96 19.66 3.61 1.27
N HIS A 97 19.44 4.91 1.49
CA HIS A 97 18.29 5.63 0.91
C HIS A 97 18.39 5.75 -0.62
N ILE A 98 19.58 6.02 -1.16
CA ILE A 98 19.80 6.09 -2.61
C ILE A 98 19.58 4.72 -3.27
N THR A 99 20.07 3.67 -2.62
CA THR A 99 19.93 2.29 -3.13
C THR A 99 18.46 1.86 -3.12
N LEU A 100 17.71 2.18 -2.06
CA LEU A 100 16.27 1.96 -1.99
C LEU A 100 15.51 2.70 -3.10
N LEU A 101 15.85 3.95 -3.37
CA LEU A 101 15.25 4.72 -4.46
C LEU A 101 15.46 4.03 -5.81
N LEU A 102 16.68 3.57 -6.11
CA LEU A 102 16.97 2.88 -7.37
C LEU A 102 16.19 1.56 -7.50
N ILE A 103 16.12 0.77 -6.42
CA ILE A 103 15.37 -0.49 -6.41
C ILE A 103 13.88 -0.23 -6.62
N ARG A 104 13.31 0.80 -5.98
CA ARG A 104 11.90 1.19 -6.15
C ARG A 104 11.58 1.60 -7.59
N ILE A 105 12.44 2.41 -8.23
CA ILE A 105 12.27 2.79 -9.64
C ILE A 105 12.24 1.53 -10.51
N LEU A 106 13.17 0.60 -10.29
CA LEU A 106 13.28 -0.62 -11.08
C LEU A 106 12.07 -1.55 -10.87
N ALA A 107 11.60 -1.66 -9.63
CA ALA A 107 10.43 -2.46 -9.27
C ALA A 107 9.15 -1.90 -9.89
N PHE A 108 8.89 -0.60 -9.74
CA PHE A 108 7.70 0.03 -10.32
C PHE A 108 7.71 0.02 -11.84
N TYR A 109 8.88 0.23 -12.45
CA TYR A 109 9.02 0.07 -13.90
C TYR A 109 8.69 -1.37 -14.33
N SER A 110 9.19 -2.37 -13.63
CA SER A 110 8.90 -3.79 -13.92
C SER A 110 7.41 -4.11 -13.79
N LEU A 111 6.73 -3.58 -12.76
CA LEU A 111 5.28 -3.70 -12.61
C LEU A 111 4.53 -3.05 -13.77
N GLY A 112 4.94 -1.85 -14.21
CA GLY A 112 4.30 -1.19 -15.34
C GLY A 112 4.50 -1.95 -16.67
N VAL A 113 5.67 -2.56 -16.88
CA VAL A 113 5.90 -3.41 -18.06
C VAL A 113 5.01 -4.66 -18.03
N MET A 114 4.86 -5.31 -16.87
CA MET A 114 3.97 -6.48 -16.70
C MET A 114 2.50 -6.16 -17.00
N LEU A 115 2.08 -4.92 -16.75
CA LEU A 115 0.71 -4.45 -17.01
C LEU A 115 0.52 -3.87 -18.43
N GLY A 116 1.56 -3.93 -19.26
CA GLY A 116 1.51 -3.48 -20.66
C GLY A 116 1.44 -1.95 -20.81
N LEU A 117 2.03 -1.19 -19.88
CA LEU A 117 2.12 0.27 -20.02
C LEU A 117 3.13 0.67 -21.09
N ASN A 118 2.84 1.78 -21.78
CA ASN A 118 3.78 2.44 -22.68
C ASN A 118 5.06 2.82 -21.93
N GLN A 119 6.24 2.60 -22.55
CA GLN A 119 7.54 2.82 -21.93
C GLN A 119 7.70 4.24 -21.37
N THR A 120 7.30 5.27 -22.14
CA THR A 120 7.45 6.67 -21.72
C THR A 120 6.62 6.95 -20.46
N SER A 121 5.35 6.53 -20.46
CA SER A 121 4.46 6.75 -19.32
C SER A 121 4.87 5.92 -18.10
N ASN A 122 5.36 4.69 -18.32
CA ASN A 122 5.84 3.83 -17.25
C ASN A 122 7.06 4.43 -16.54
N VAL A 123 8.05 4.93 -17.29
CA VAL A 123 9.23 5.58 -16.70
C VAL A 123 8.84 6.82 -15.89
N ILE A 124 7.93 7.65 -16.42
CA ILE A 124 7.45 8.85 -15.72
C ILE A 124 6.78 8.46 -14.40
N ILE A 125 5.86 7.49 -14.41
CA ILE A 125 5.16 7.04 -13.20
C ILE A 125 6.14 6.43 -12.20
N ALA A 126 7.02 5.52 -12.64
CA ALA A 126 7.97 4.84 -11.77
C ALA A 126 8.93 5.84 -11.10
N ALA A 127 9.44 6.82 -11.85
CA ALA A 127 10.31 7.86 -11.33
C ALA A 127 9.56 8.78 -10.36
N ALA A 128 8.38 9.28 -10.75
CA ALA A 128 7.60 10.21 -9.93
C ALA A 128 7.17 9.59 -8.58
N VAL A 129 6.63 8.36 -8.60
CA VAL A 129 6.18 7.69 -7.39
C VAL A 129 7.35 7.36 -6.46
N SER A 130 8.45 6.82 -6.99
CA SER A 130 9.65 6.53 -6.20
C SER A 130 10.24 7.80 -5.58
N PHE A 131 10.22 8.91 -6.31
CA PHE A 131 10.70 10.20 -5.83
C PHE A 131 9.84 10.76 -4.71
N ILE A 132 8.50 10.67 -4.82
CA ILE A 132 7.59 11.09 -3.75
C ILE A 132 7.86 10.30 -2.46
N ILE A 133 8.02 8.98 -2.56
CA ILE A 133 8.31 8.13 -1.39
C ILE A 133 9.66 8.52 -0.77
N PHE A 134 10.67 8.76 -1.59
CA PHE A 134 11.98 9.22 -1.11
C PHE A 134 11.90 10.57 -0.38
N LEU A 135 11.08 11.52 -0.85
CA LEU A 135 10.86 12.77 -0.14
C LEU A 135 10.17 12.57 1.21
N ILE A 136 9.19 11.67 1.29
CA ILE A 136 8.53 11.30 2.55
C ILE A 136 9.54 10.71 3.53
N GLU A 137 10.40 9.81 3.05
CA GLU A 137 11.44 9.17 3.86
C GLU A 137 12.47 10.19 4.37
N LEU A 138 12.89 11.14 3.52
CA LEU A 138 13.79 12.23 3.92
C LEU A 138 13.16 13.13 4.99
N LEU A 139 11.87 13.43 4.86
CA LEU A 139 11.12 14.24 5.82
C LEU A 139 11.00 13.52 7.18
N ASP A 140 10.74 12.22 7.17
CA ASP A 140 10.64 11.40 8.38
C ASP A 140 11.99 11.31 9.13
N VAL A 141 13.10 11.15 8.41
CA VAL A 141 14.45 11.24 9.00
C VAL A 141 14.70 12.62 9.62
N GLY A 142 14.27 13.68 8.96
CA GLY A 142 14.37 15.06 9.48
C GLY A 142 13.55 15.28 10.76
N ASN A 143 12.35 14.70 10.84
CA ASN A 143 11.48 14.81 12.00
C ASN A 143 12.05 14.05 13.22
N ARG A 144 12.54 12.83 13.02
CA ARG A 144 13.15 12.01 14.10
C ARG A 144 14.42 12.62 14.68
N ARG A 145 15.16 13.44 13.91
CA ARG A 145 16.31 14.19 14.43
C ARG A 145 15.94 15.37 15.31
N LYS A 146 14.71 15.90 15.21
CA LYS A 146 14.24 17.00 16.05
C LYS A 146 13.78 16.51 17.42
N GLU A 147 13.02 15.41 17.47
CA GLU A 147 12.58 14.80 18.74
C GLU A 147 13.72 14.29 19.63
N ASN A 148 14.84 13.82 19.06
CA ASN A 148 15.99 13.35 19.85
C ASN A 148 16.89 14.49 20.39
N ASN A 149 16.64 15.75 20.01
CA ASN A 149 17.42 16.91 20.41
C ASN A 149 16.64 17.88 21.33
N GLU A 150 15.42 17.50 21.74
CA GLU A 150 14.66 18.11 22.84
C GLU A 150 14.73 17.22 24.09
#